data_AF-A0A7X8HDB3-F1
#
_entry.id   AF-A0A7X8HDB3-F1
#
_cell.length_a   1.000
_cell.length_b   1.000
_cell.length_c   1.000
_cell.angle_alpha   90.00
_cell.angle_beta   90.00
_cell.angle_gamma   90.00
#
_symmetry.space_group_name_H-M   'P 1'
#
loop_
_entity.id
_entity.type
_entity.pdbx_description
1 polymer ?
#
loop_
_entity_poly.entity_id
_entity_poly.type
_entity_poly.pdbx_seq_one_letter_code
_entity_poly.pdbx_strand_id
1 'polypeptide(L)'
;GEGYLRGGRPVTGDARGGGREDSPGPADLSGRLLDAAEGLAREGGLAGVHVLWPDETAAGLLQARPGWTAWKHQAFLWTDEGYGDFRGWLGSFSKNMRRNVLRERAALAASGVRTRIVGAREAASEPGLLSLMADLYEAHNERFGPWAARFLTREFFLRLPEFLPEGWLLCRAERGGRTVGLSFLFEGRDRLYGRYYGASEEIPFLHFELCYYLPVEYALSRGLRSFDPGMGGEHKARRGFRSYTTPSFHRPFARPVARFLDGILPDLGREEEAAAAALNGDLPYKG
;
A
#
# COMPACT_ATOMS: atom_id res chain seq x y z
N GLY A 1 -39.56 -48.20 8.60
CA GLY A 1 -40.83 -47.82 9.26
C GLY A 1 -41.02 -46.35 8.98
N GLU A 2 -41.87 -46.00 8.02
CA GLU A 2 -43.31 -45.80 8.24
C GLU A 2 -43.52 -44.67 9.26
N GLY A 3 -44.01 -43.49 8.92
CA GLY A 3 -45.03 -43.16 7.94
C GLY A 3 -46.20 -42.55 8.71
N TYR A 4 -46.33 -41.22 8.70
CA TYR A 4 -47.60 -40.59 9.03
C TYR A 4 -47.82 -39.35 8.18
N LEU A 5 -48.63 -39.55 7.13
CA LEU A 5 -49.25 -38.51 6.32
C LEU A 5 -50.67 -38.28 6.86
N ARG A 6 -50.97 -37.04 7.26
CA ARG A 6 -52.28 -36.38 7.17
C ARG A 6 -51.97 -34.90 6.88
N GLY A 7 -52.40 -34.27 5.80
CA GLY A 7 -53.73 -34.29 5.21
C GLY A 7 -54.47 -33.02 5.63
N GLY A 8 -54.05 -31.86 5.11
CA GLY A 8 -54.68 -30.55 5.36
C GLY A 8 -54.75 -29.73 4.07
N ARG A 9 -55.96 -29.27 3.72
CA ARG A 9 -56.30 -28.53 2.49
C ARG A 9 -55.62 -27.15 2.40
N PRO A 10 -55.47 -26.58 1.19
CA PRO A 10 -54.76 -25.32 1.00
C PRO A 10 -55.62 -24.14 1.46
N VAL A 11 -55.08 -23.34 2.39
CA VAL A 11 -55.62 -22.02 2.69
C VAL A 11 -55.03 -21.07 1.66
N THR A 12 -55.88 -20.56 0.77
CA THR A 12 -55.57 -19.43 -0.12
C THR A 12 -55.41 -18.18 0.74
N GLY A 13 -54.18 -17.94 1.19
CA GLY A 13 -53.76 -16.74 1.90
C GLY A 13 -53.26 -15.70 0.91
N ASP A 14 -54.13 -14.73 0.65
CA ASP A 14 -53.90 -13.39 0.12
C ASP A 14 -52.44 -12.90 0.18
N ALA A 15 -51.84 -12.75 -1.00
CA ALA A 15 -50.51 -12.19 -1.20
C ALA A 15 -50.55 -10.68 -0.92
N ARG A 16 -50.48 -10.30 0.36
CA ARG A 16 -50.10 -8.94 0.73
C ARG A 16 -48.61 -8.79 0.49
N GLY A 17 -48.29 -8.15 -0.63
CA GLY A 17 -46.95 -7.66 -0.95
C GLY A 17 -46.45 -6.74 0.15
N GLY A 18 -45.77 -7.31 1.15
CA GLY A 18 -44.79 -6.59 1.94
C GLY A 18 -43.62 -6.30 1.01
N GLY A 19 -43.52 -5.07 0.53
CA GLY A 19 -42.33 -4.59 -0.15
C GLY A 19 -41.14 -4.83 0.76
N ARG A 20 -40.29 -5.80 0.41
CA ARG A 20 -38.91 -5.77 0.88
C ARG A 20 -38.35 -4.47 0.33
N GLU A 21 -38.01 -3.53 1.22
CA GLU A 21 -37.09 -2.47 0.86
C GLU A 21 -35.83 -3.17 0.34
N ASP A 22 -35.67 -3.18 -0.98
CA ASP A 22 -34.47 -3.69 -1.62
C ASP A 22 -33.31 -2.89 -1.04
N SER A 23 -32.48 -3.57 -0.26
CA SER A 23 -31.29 -2.95 0.31
C SER A 23 -30.46 -2.40 -0.85
N PRO A 24 -30.03 -1.12 -0.78
CA PRO A 24 -29.35 -0.49 -1.89
C PRO A 24 -28.12 -1.31 -2.28
N GLY A 25 -27.98 -1.56 -3.59
CA GLY A 25 -26.80 -2.25 -4.11
C GLY A 25 -25.52 -1.47 -3.79
N PRO A 26 -24.33 -2.11 -3.80
CA PRO A 26 -23.08 -1.46 -3.40
C PRO A 26 -22.77 -0.14 -4.13
N ALA A 27 -23.10 -0.03 -5.42
CA ALA A 27 -22.90 1.21 -6.18
C ALA A 27 -23.84 2.35 -5.75
N ASP A 28 -25.08 2.04 -5.39
CA ASP A 28 -26.05 3.02 -4.86
C ASP A 28 -25.59 3.51 -3.48
N LEU A 29 -25.09 2.60 -2.63
CA LEU A 29 -24.53 2.99 -1.34
C LEU A 29 -23.29 3.90 -1.48
N SER A 30 -22.36 3.57 -2.37
CA SER A 30 -21.18 4.42 -2.65
C SER A 30 -21.56 5.82 -3.14
N GLY A 31 -22.56 5.92 -4.03
CA GLY A 31 -23.09 7.21 -4.48
C GLY A 31 -23.65 8.05 -3.32
N ARG A 32 -24.48 7.44 -2.47
CA ARG A 32 -25.06 8.10 -1.29
C ARG A 32 -24.00 8.54 -0.26
N LEU A 33 -22.95 7.74 -0.08
CA LEU A 33 -21.82 8.10 0.80
C LEU A 33 -21.07 9.34 0.28
N LEU A 34 -20.88 9.44 -1.04
CA LEU A 34 -20.26 10.61 -1.66
C LEU A 34 -21.14 11.85 -1.54
N ASP A 35 -22.45 11.72 -1.78
CA ASP A 35 -23.40 12.82 -1.59
C ASP A 35 -23.40 13.32 -0.14
N ALA A 36 -23.41 12.39 0.83
CA ALA A 36 -23.32 12.71 2.25
C ALA A 36 -21.99 13.40 2.62
N ALA A 37 -20.87 12.91 2.07
CA ALA A 37 -19.56 13.52 2.29
C ALA A 37 -19.49 14.95 1.73
N GLU A 38 -20.02 15.18 0.51
CA GLU A 38 -20.11 16.51 -0.09
C GLU A 38 -21.01 17.44 0.75
N GLY A 39 -22.16 16.94 1.22
CA GLY A 39 -23.09 17.68 2.08
C GLY A 39 -22.44 18.11 3.40
N LEU A 40 -21.88 17.16 4.15
CA LEU A 40 -21.20 17.42 5.42
C LEU A 40 -20.02 18.39 5.26
N ALA A 41 -19.23 18.24 4.19
CA ALA A 41 -18.12 19.14 3.92
C ALA A 41 -18.59 20.57 3.65
N ARG A 42 -19.73 20.75 2.98
CA ARG A 42 -20.32 22.08 2.75
C ARG A 42 -20.88 22.70 4.02
N GLU A 43 -21.65 21.92 4.78
CA GLU A 43 -22.22 22.36 6.06
C GLU A 43 -21.13 22.73 7.07
N GLY A 44 -20.02 21.99 7.08
CA GLY A 44 -18.85 22.25 7.91
C GLY A 44 -17.93 23.37 7.39
N GLY A 45 -18.25 24.02 6.27
CA GLY A 45 -17.43 25.10 5.70
C GLY A 45 -16.06 24.65 5.15
N LEU A 46 -15.92 23.37 4.80
CA LEU A 46 -14.69 22.83 4.19
C LEU A 46 -14.58 23.24 2.72
N ALA A 47 -13.35 23.25 2.20
CA ALA A 47 -13.06 23.74 0.84
C ALA A 47 -13.38 22.74 -0.28
N GLY A 48 -13.57 21.45 0.05
CA GLY A 48 -13.82 20.39 -0.90
C GLY A 48 -13.76 19.00 -0.29
N VAL A 49 -13.95 17.98 -1.13
CA VAL A 49 -13.82 16.56 -0.78
C VAL A 49 -12.77 15.93 -1.68
N HIS A 50 -11.96 15.04 -1.13
CA HIS A 50 -10.93 14.32 -1.87
C HIS A 50 -11.01 12.83 -1.56
N VAL A 51 -11.00 12.01 -2.60
CA VAL A 51 -10.94 10.55 -2.49
C VAL A 51 -9.60 10.10 -3.03
N LEU A 52 -8.77 9.52 -2.16
CA LEU A 52 -7.43 9.08 -2.49
C LEU A 52 -7.42 7.54 -2.60
N TRP A 53 -6.72 7.01 -3.61
CA TRP A 53 -6.61 5.57 -3.87
C TRP A 53 -7.94 4.80 -3.88
N PRO A 54 -8.97 5.25 -4.61
CA PRO A 54 -10.20 4.48 -4.76
C PRO A 54 -9.92 3.16 -5.50
N ASP A 55 -10.71 2.13 -5.18
CA ASP A 55 -10.78 0.95 -6.02
C ASP A 55 -11.42 1.26 -7.39
N GLU A 56 -11.38 0.31 -8.31
CA GLU A 56 -11.89 0.49 -9.67
C GLU A 56 -13.40 0.85 -9.70
N THR A 57 -14.17 0.35 -8.74
CA THR A 57 -15.61 0.61 -8.67
C THR A 57 -15.87 2.06 -8.26
N ALA A 58 -15.24 2.52 -7.18
CA ALA A 58 -15.34 3.89 -6.71
C ALA A 58 -14.72 4.87 -7.72
N ALA A 59 -13.62 4.52 -8.37
CA ALA A 59 -12.99 5.33 -9.41
C ALA A 59 -13.92 5.55 -10.61
N GLY A 60 -14.57 4.48 -11.10
CA GLY A 60 -15.54 4.58 -12.20
C GLY A 60 -16.74 5.48 -11.85
N LEU A 61 -17.22 5.36 -10.61
CA LEU A 61 -18.32 6.20 -10.10
C LEU A 61 -17.87 7.68 -10.01
N LEU A 62 -16.73 7.97 -9.39
CA LEU A 62 -16.19 9.33 -9.26
C LEU A 62 -15.89 9.97 -10.62
N GLN A 63 -15.36 9.21 -11.57
CA GLN A 63 -15.07 9.66 -12.93
C GLN A 63 -16.33 10.11 -13.69
N ALA A 64 -17.48 9.49 -13.41
CA ALA A 64 -18.77 9.84 -14.00
C ALA A 64 -19.48 11.01 -13.29
N ARG A 65 -19.00 11.44 -12.11
CA ARG A 65 -19.65 12.48 -11.30
C ARG A 65 -19.22 13.89 -11.72
N PRO A 66 -20.16 14.81 -11.98
CA PRO A 66 -19.83 16.19 -12.32
C PRO A 66 -19.05 16.92 -11.20
N GLY A 67 -18.07 17.72 -11.60
CA GLY A 67 -17.28 18.55 -10.69
C GLY A 67 -16.16 17.83 -9.94
N TRP A 68 -15.97 16.53 -10.19
CA TRP A 68 -14.83 15.76 -9.71
C TRP A 68 -13.74 15.72 -10.77
N THR A 69 -12.52 16.05 -10.39
CA THR A 69 -11.34 16.05 -11.26
C THR A 69 -10.39 14.94 -10.85
N ALA A 70 -10.00 14.08 -11.78
CA ALA A 70 -9.02 13.03 -11.53
C ALA A 70 -7.59 13.58 -11.56
N TRP A 71 -6.74 13.09 -10.67
CA TRP A 71 -5.29 13.23 -10.74
C TRP A 71 -4.66 11.84 -10.69
N LYS A 72 -3.79 11.53 -11.64
CA LYS A 72 -3.04 10.28 -11.66
C LYS A 72 -1.69 10.48 -10.98
N HIS A 73 -1.33 9.55 -10.11
CA HIS A 73 -0.06 9.55 -9.39
C HIS A 73 0.73 8.31 -9.77
N GLN A 74 2.02 8.45 -10.05
CA GLN A 74 2.89 7.30 -10.17
C GLN A 74 2.98 6.55 -8.83
N ALA A 75 2.89 5.23 -8.91
CA ALA A 75 3.11 4.29 -7.82
C ALA A 75 3.90 3.08 -8.33
N PHE A 76 4.32 2.22 -7.39
CA PHE A 76 5.02 0.98 -7.70
C PHE A 76 4.29 -0.20 -7.07
N LEU A 77 4.34 -1.35 -7.74
CA LEU A 77 3.77 -2.58 -7.23
C LEU A 77 4.63 -3.77 -7.66
N TRP A 78 4.97 -4.62 -6.70
CA TRP A 78 5.35 -5.99 -6.98
C TRP A 78 4.11 -6.86 -6.88
N THR A 79 3.95 -7.79 -7.81
CA THR A 79 2.84 -8.74 -7.86
C THR A 79 3.42 -10.14 -7.99
N ASP A 80 2.90 -11.10 -7.22
CA ASP A 80 3.24 -12.49 -7.40
C ASP A 80 2.53 -13.05 -8.64
N GLU A 81 3.30 -13.59 -9.58
CA GLU A 81 2.79 -14.26 -10.79
C GLU A 81 2.90 -15.79 -10.68
N GLY A 82 2.92 -16.30 -9.44
CA GLY A 82 3.08 -17.73 -9.15
C GLY A 82 4.55 -18.14 -9.04
N TYR A 83 5.40 -17.29 -8.45
CA TYR A 83 6.83 -17.52 -8.34
C TYR A 83 7.19 -18.61 -7.33
N GLY A 84 6.34 -18.84 -6.33
CA GLY A 84 6.53 -19.85 -5.27
C GLY A 84 7.49 -19.42 -4.17
N ASP A 85 8.74 -19.08 -4.52
CA ASP A 85 9.75 -18.60 -3.58
C ASP A 85 10.64 -17.50 -4.18
N PHE A 86 11.54 -16.95 -3.36
CA PHE A 86 12.46 -15.89 -3.79
C PHE A 86 13.36 -16.31 -4.95
N ARG A 87 13.75 -17.59 -5.01
CA ARG A 87 14.57 -18.12 -6.10
C ARG A 87 13.76 -18.21 -7.40
N GLY A 88 12.49 -18.61 -7.32
CA GLY A 88 11.54 -18.61 -8.42
C GLY A 88 11.32 -17.21 -8.97
N TRP A 89 11.15 -16.21 -8.09
CA TRP A 89 11.03 -14.81 -8.46
C TRP A 89 12.28 -14.31 -9.19
N LEU A 90 13.48 -14.55 -8.64
CA LEU A 90 14.72 -14.22 -9.35
C LEU A 90 14.90 -15.05 -10.64
N GLY A 91 14.25 -16.20 -10.75
CA GLY A 91 14.21 -17.03 -11.95
C GLY A 91 13.56 -16.33 -13.14
N SER A 92 12.59 -15.45 -12.90
CA SER A 92 11.93 -14.64 -13.94
C SER A 92 12.79 -13.45 -14.40
N PHE A 93 13.86 -13.11 -13.67
CA PHE A 93 14.76 -12.01 -14.04
C PHE A 93 15.75 -12.42 -15.15
N SER A 94 16.21 -11.43 -15.92
CA SER A 94 17.33 -11.56 -16.84
C SER A 94 18.60 -11.99 -16.09
N LYS A 95 19.53 -12.66 -16.78
CA LYS A 95 20.75 -13.22 -16.16
C LYS A 95 21.56 -12.14 -15.44
N ASN A 96 21.73 -10.98 -16.05
CA ASN A 96 22.50 -9.88 -15.48
C ASN A 96 21.81 -9.29 -14.24
N MET A 97 20.49 -9.07 -14.29
CA MET A 97 19.74 -8.51 -13.17
C MET A 97 19.66 -9.47 -11.99
N ARG A 98 19.41 -10.76 -12.24
CA ARG A 98 19.49 -11.81 -11.22
C ARG A 98 20.86 -11.83 -10.54
N ARG A 99 21.95 -11.81 -11.31
CA ARG A 99 23.32 -11.80 -10.77
C ARG A 99 23.56 -10.56 -9.91
N ASN A 100 23.05 -9.40 -10.30
CA ASN A 100 23.21 -8.17 -9.54
C ASN A 100 22.51 -8.27 -8.18
N VAL A 101 21.25 -8.69 -8.11
CA VAL A 101 20.52 -8.87 -6.84
C VAL A 101 21.25 -9.85 -5.91
N LEU A 102 21.70 -11.00 -6.44
CA LEU A 102 22.44 -11.99 -5.65
C LEU A 102 23.77 -11.42 -5.10
N ARG A 103 24.49 -10.62 -5.91
CA ARG A 103 25.72 -9.95 -5.49
C ARG A 103 25.44 -8.92 -4.39
N GLU A 104 24.36 -8.14 -4.51
CA GLU A 104 23.96 -7.15 -3.50
C GLU A 104 23.68 -7.81 -2.14
N ARG A 105 22.89 -8.89 -2.10
CA ARG A 105 22.62 -9.64 -0.86
C ARG A 105 23.90 -10.28 -0.30
N ALA A 106 24.73 -10.88 -1.16
CA ALA A 106 25.99 -11.49 -0.73
C ALA A 106 26.97 -10.47 -0.13
N ALA A 107 27.07 -9.28 -0.71
CA ALA A 107 27.91 -8.20 -0.19
C ALA A 107 27.42 -7.69 1.17
N LEU A 108 26.09 -7.54 1.34
CA LEU A 108 25.50 -7.17 2.63
C LEU A 108 25.80 -8.23 3.70
N ALA A 109 25.59 -9.51 3.39
CA ALA A 109 25.88 -10.60 4.31
C ALA A 109 27.38 -10.68 4.67
N ALA A 110 28.28 -10.47 3.71
CA ALA A 110 29.73 -10.42 3.93
C ALA A 110 30.16 -9.27 4.85
N SER A 111 29.35 -8.21 4.96
CA SER A 111 29.58 -7.13 5.94
C SER A 111 29.19 -7.51 7.39
N GLY A 112 28.76 -8.75 7.62
CA GLY A 112 28.35 -9.24 8.94
C GLY A 112 26.92 -8.87 9.33
N VAL A 113 26.13 -8.32 8.39
CA VAL A 113 24.72 -8.00 8.62
C VAL A 113 23.87 -9.26 8.45
N ARG A 114 23.00 -9.51 9.42
CA ARG A 114 21.91 -10.51 9.34
C ARG A 114 20.58 -9.78 9.30
N THR A 115 19.66 -10.25 8.47
CA THR A 115 18.34 -9.64 8.32
C THR A 115 17.23 -10.64 8.61
N ARG A 116 16.13 -10.17 9.19
CA ARG A 116 14.92 -10.98 9.43
C ARG A 116 13.68 -10.11 9.57
N ILE A 117 12.51 -10.72 9.42
CA ILE A 117 11.23 -10.11 9.78
C ILE A 117 11.00 -10.29 11.29
N VAL A 118 10.48 -9.24 11.92
CA VAL A 118 10.00 -9.22 13.31
C VAL A 118 8.52 -8.89 13.27
N GLY A 119 7.68 -9.78 13.80
CA GLY A 119 6.23 -9.56 13.85
C GLY A 119 5.83 -8.55 14.92
N ALA A 120 4.66 -7.93 14.79
CA ALA A 120 4.12 -6.93 15.72
C ALA A 120 4.27 -7.30 17.21
N ARG A 121 3.82 -8.50 17.59
CA ARG A 121 3.87 -8.98 18.99
C ARG A 121 5.29 -9.16 19.50
N GLU A 122 6.17 -9.71 18.67
CA GLU A 122 7.59 -9.88 19.02
C GLU A 122 8.26 -8.52 19.20
N ALA A 123 8.05 -7.60 18.24
CA ALA A 123 8.60 -6.26 18.30
C ALA A 123 8.10 -5.46 19.52
N ALA A 124 6.82 -5.60 19.87
CA ALA A 124 6.23 -4.98 21.06
C ALA A 124 6.79 -5.57 22.37
N SER A 125 7.18 -6.85 22.37
CA SER A 125 7.75 -7.52 23.55
C SER A 125 9.23 -7.18 23.78
N GLU A 126 9.92 -6.66 22.76
CA GLU A 126 11.34 -6.29 22.85
C GLU A 126 11.51 -4.85 23.37
N PRO A 127 12.06 -4.67 24.59
CA PRO A 127 12.21 -3.33 25.16
C PRO A 127 13.07 -2.43 24.27
N GLY A 128 12.54 -1.26 23.93
CA GLY A 128 13.25 -0.22 23.18
C GLY A 128 13.25 -0.38 21.66
N LEU A 129 12.75 -1.49 21.07
CA LEU A 129 12.80 -1.67 19.62
C LEU A 129 11.93 -0.64 18.87
N LEU A 130 10.75 -0.32 19.39
CA LEU A 130 9.86 0.70 18.78
C LEU A 130 10.39 2.13 18.99
N SER A 131 11.04 2.37 20.12
CA SER A 131 11.79 3.62 20.35
C SER A 131 12.90 3.77 19.32
N LEU A 132 13.67 2.69 19.07
CA LEU A 132 14.71 2.68 18.05
C LEU A 132 14.14 2.87 16.64
N MET A 133 13.00 2.28 16.30
CA MET A 133 12.33 2.51 15.02
C MET A 133 12.01 4.01 14.83
N ALA A 134 11.49 4.66 15.86
CA ALA A 134 11.23 6.11 15.82
C ALA A 134 12.53 6.92 15.64
N ASP A 135 13.59 6.59 16.39
CA ASP A 135 14.89 7.27 16.29
C ASP A 135 15.48 7.14 14.88
N LEU A 136 15.45 5.93 14.32
CA LEU A 136 15.96 5.65 12.97
C LEU A 136 15.14 6.35 11.89
N TYR A 137 13.81 6.39 12.04
CA TYR A 137 12.92 7.11 11.14
C TYR A 137 13.18 8.62 11.15
N GLU A 138 13.29 9.23 12.33
CA GLU A 138 13.56 10.65 12.50
C GLU A 138 14.92 11.02 11.90
N ALA A 139 15.97 10.28 12.25
CA ALA A 139 17.32 10.49 11.73
C ALA A 139 17.42 10.30 10.21
N HIS A 140 16.64 9.38 9.63
CA HIS A 140 16.57 9.23 8.18
C HIS A 140 15.94 10.46 7.53
N ASN A 141 14.86 10.99 8.12
CA ASN A 141 14.15 12.15 7.58
C ASN A 141 14.94 13.45 7.71
N GLU A 142 15.74 13.62 8.77
CA GLU A 142 16.60 14.81 8.95
C GLU A 142 17.52 15.10 7.77
N ARG A 143 17.94 14.07 7.05
CA ARG A 143 18.81 14.18 5.87
C ARG A 143 18.17 14.95 4.71
N PHE A 144 16.84 15.07 4.69
CA PHE A 144 16.09 15.79 3.65
C PHE A 144 15.74 17.24 4.04
N GLY A 145 16.17 17.70 5.22
CA GLY A 145 16.04 19.09 5.63
C GLY A 145 14.58 19.59 5.72
N PRO A 146 14.30 20.85 5.32
CA PRO A 146 12.94 21.44 5.39
C PRO A 146 11.87 20.69 4.60
N TRP A 147 12.29 19.85 3.64
CA TRP A 147 11.41 19.08 2.77
C TRP A 147 11.20 17.64 3.26
N ALA A 148 11.69 17.32 4.46
CA ALA A 148 11.53 16.01 5.06
C ALA A 148 10.05 15.67 5.27
N ALA A 149 9.64 14.51 4.77
CA ALA A 149 8.28 14.03 4.84
C ALA A 149 8.01 13.33 6.19
N ARG A 150 8.02 14.12 7.27
CA ARG A 150 7.78 13.67 8.66
C ARG A 150 6.29 13.43 8.91
N PHE A 151 5.76 12.34 8.35
CA PHE A 151 4.36 11.94 8.46
C PHE A 151 3.99 11.30 9.80
N LEU A 152 4.94 10.65 10.48
CA LEU A 152 4.68 9.97 11.74
C LEU A 152 5.39 10.67 12.90
N THR A 153 4.81 10.55 14.10
CA THR A 153 5.43 10.99 15.34
C THR A 153 6.06 9.82 16.07
N ARG A 154 6.94 10.10 17.03
CA ARG A 154 7.44 9.08 17.97
C ARG A 154 6.31 8.34 18.67
N GLU A 155 5.29 9.07 19.12
CA GLU A 155 4.14 8.52 19.84
C GLU A 155 3.36 7.51 19.01
N PHE A 156 3.31 7.68 17.67
CA PHE A 156 2.72 6.68 16.79
C PHE A 156 3.39 5.31 16.98
N PHE A 157 4.72 5.25 16.94
CA PHE A 157 5.46 3.99 17.09
C PHE A 157 5.32 3.41 18.50
N LEU A 158 5.41 4.25 19.53
CA LEU A 158 5.36 3.79 20.93
C LEU A 158 3.98 3.25 21.31
N ARG A 159 2.91 3.85 20.78
CA ARG A 159 1.53 3.43 21.06
C ARG A 159 1.00 2.38 20.09
N LEU A 160 1.76 2.06 19.04
CA LEU A 160 1.34 1.13 18.00
C LEU A 160 0.79 -0.20 18.54
N PRO A 161 1.39 -0.84 19.57
CA PRO A 161 0.86 -2.09 20.11
C PRO A 161 -0.51 -1.95 20.80
N GLU A 162 -0.87 -0.74 21.28
CA GLU A 162 -2.13 -0.49 21.98
C GLU A 162 -3.31 -0.40 21.01
N PHE A 163 -3.15 0.35 19.92
CA PHE A 163 -4.25 0.61 18.97
C PHE A 163 -4.23 -0.31 17.75
N LEU A 164 -3.09 -0.93 17.44
CA LEU A 164 -2.93 -1.87 16.34
C LEU A 164 -1.98 -3.02 16.75
N PRO A 165 -2.47 -4.01 17.52
CA PRO A 165 -1.63 -5.07 18.09
C PRO A 165 -1.06 -6.05 17.04
N GLU A 166 -1.62 -6.09 15.83
CA GLU A 166 -1.22 -6.93 14.70
C GLU A 166 -1.35 -6.17 13.37
N GLY A 167 -0.92 -6.74 12.25
CA GLY A 167 -1.04 -6.11 10.93
C GLY A 167 0.11 -5.16 10.57
N TRP A 168 1.22 -5.23 11.30
CA TRP A 168 2.47 -4.55 10.98
C TRP A 168 3.69 -5.41 11.32
N LEU A 169 4.82 -5.09 10.69
CA LEU A 169 6.07 -5.83 10.78
C LEU A 169 7.26 -4.87 10.77
N LEU A 170 8.39 -5.33 11.31
CA LEU A 170 9.69 -4.70 11.09
C LEU A 170 10.62 -5.62 10.30
N CYS A 171 11.23 -5.12 9.23
CA CYS A 171 12.44 -5.76 8.70
C CYS A 171 13.63 -5.26 9.52
N ARG A 172 14.28 -6.16 10.23
CA ARG A 172 15.42 -5.85 11.10
C ARG A 172 16.73 -6.26 10.47
N ALA A 173 17.72 -5.38 10.54
CA ALA A 173 19.11 -5.70 10.28
C ALA A 173 19.94 -5.62 11.55
N GLU A 174 20.76 -6.65 11.78
CA GLU A 174 21.64 -6.77 12.93
C GLU A 174 23.09 -6.97 12.51
N ARG A 175 24.02 -6.28 13.17
CA ARG A 175 25.46 -6.48 13.02
C ARG A 175 26.14 -6.40 14.38
N GLY A 176 26.97 -7.39 14.69
CA GLY A 176 27.64 -7.45 16.00
C GLY A 176 26.67 -7.48 17.20
N GLY A 177 25.49 -8.09 17.05
CA GLY A 177 24.47 -8.17 18.10
C GLY A 177 23.66 -6.90 18.34
N ARG A 178 23.82 -5.88 17.49
CA ARG A 178 23.06 -4.62 17.57
C ARG A 178 22.18 -4.44 16.35
N THR A 179 20.98 -3.92 16.54
CA THR A 179 20.13 -3.47 15.44
C THR A 179 20.74 -2.22 14.80
N VAL A 180 21.05 -2.31 13.51
CA VAL A 180 21.67 -1.23 12.73
C VAL A 180 20.71 -0.61 11.70
N GLY A 181 19.58 -1.26 11.44
CA GLY A 181 18.56 -0.75 10.55
C GLY A 181 17.21 -1.41 10.74
N LEU A 182 16.15 -0.64 10.51
CA LEU A 182 14.78 -1.08 10.55
C LEU A 182 14.02 -0.52 9.34
N SER A 183 13.13 -1.31 8.77
CA SER A 183 12.03 -0.80 7.93
C SER A 183 10.69 -1.22 8.51
N PHE A 184 9.68 -0.38 8.31
CA PHE A 184 8.34 -0.54 8.85
C PHE A 184 7.34 -0.84 7.73
N LEU A 185 6.57 -1.90 7.91
CA LEU A 185 5.59 -2.39 6.94
C LEU A 185 4.23 -2.61 7.59
N PHE A 186 3.16 -2.40 6.84
CA PHE A 186 1.84 -2.93 7.16
C PHE A 186 1.57 -4.22 6.37
N GLU A 187 0.94 -5.18 7.04
CA GLU A 187 0.46 -6.44 6.46
C GLU A 187 -1.07 -6.39 6.38
N GLY A 188 -1.58 -6.26 5.15
CA GLY A 188 -3.00 -6.44 4.85
C GLY A 188 -3.35 -7.90 4.58
N ARG A 189 -4.59 -8.14 4.14
CA ARG A 189 -5.09 -9.49 3.86
C ARG A 189 -4.32 -10.21 2.75
N ASP A 190 -3.94 -9.49 1.70
CA ASP A 190 -3.34 -10.04 0.49
C ASP A 190 -2.18 -9.18 -0.05
N ARG A 191 -1.82 -8.11 0.67
CA ARG A 191 -0.84 -7.11 0.25
C ARG A 191 0.02 -6.64 1.41
N LEU A 192 1.31 -6.46 1.15
CA LEU A 192 2.22 -5.72 2.02
C LEU A 192 2.34 -4.27 1.58
N TYR A 193 2.60 -3.39 2.55
CA TYR A 193 2.82 -1.97 2.33
C TYR A 193 4.08 -1.51 3.06
N GLY A 194 5.14 -1.23 2.33
CA GLY A 194 6.39 -0.67 2.86
C GLY A 194 6.27 0.84 2.98
N ARG A 195 6.65 1.40 4.15
CA ARG A 195 6.41 2.83 4.42
C ARG A 195 7.66 3.58 4.85
N TYR A 196 8.35 3.10 5.88
CA TYR A 196 9.42 3.87 6.52
C TYR A 196 10.68 3.04 6.70
N TYR A 197 11.83 3.69 6.62
CA TYR A 197 13.14 3.07 6.78
C TYR A 197 14.03 4.00 7.59
N GLY A 198 14.95 3.40 8.34
CA GLY A 198 16.09 4.11 8.88
C GLY A 198 17.22 3.16 9.23
N ALA A 199 18.43 3.71 9.27
CA ALA A 199 19.63 2.99 9.66
C ALA A 199 20.54 3.91 10.47
N SER A 200 21.20 3.34 11.47
CA SER A 200 22.13 4.07 12.35
C SER A 200 23.42 4.45 11.63
N GLU A 201 23.67 3.85 10.48
CA GLU A 201 24.88 4.03 9.68
C GLU A 201 24.61 3.66 8.22
N GLU A 202 25.49 4.11 7.33
CA GLU A 202 25.38 3.79 5.91
C GLU A 202 26.03 2.44 5.61
N ILE A 203 25.18 1.46 5.30
CA ILE A 203 25.61 0.12 4.90
C ILE A 203 25.19 -0.11 3.45
N PRO A 204 26.14 -0.41 2.54
CA PRO A 204 25.81 -0.70 1.15
C PRO A 204 24.72 -1.77 1.02
N PHE A 205 23.72 -1.50 0.17
CA PHE A 205 22.60 -2.39 -0.13
C PHE A 205 21.59 -2.66 0.99
N LEU A 206 21.79 -2.13 2.20
CA LEU A 206 20.89 -2.35 3.34
C LEU A 206 19.45 -1.90 3.06
N HIS A 207 19.28 -0.72 2.46
CA HIS A 207 17.96 -0.21 2.06
C HIS A 207 17.27 -1.16 1.07
N PHE A 208 18.00 -1.75 0.12
CA PHE A 208 17.41 -2.68 -0.83
C PHE A 208 16.99 -3.99 -0.18
N GLU A 209 17.79 -4.49 0.76
CA GLU A 209 17.41 -5.69 1.52
C GLU A 209 16.17 -5.45 2.37
N LEU A 210 16.16 -4.40 3.21
CA LEU A 210 15.07 -4.16 4.17
C LEU A 210 13.79 -3.60 3.54
N CYS A 211 13.89 -2.87 2.42
CA CYS A 211 12.71 -2.28 1.79
C CYS A 211 12.17 -3.09 0.61
N TYR A 212 12.98 -3.99 0.01
CA TYR A 212 12.60 -4.70 -1.22
C TYR A 212 12.73 -6.21 -1.13
N TYR A 213 13.95 -6.73 -0.97
CA TYR A 213 14.20 -8.16 -1.13
C TYR A 213 13.59 -8.99 0.00
N LEU A 214 13.84 -8.61 1.25
CA LEU A 214 13.31 -9.31 2.41
C LEU A 214 11.77 -9.20 2.50
N PRO A 215 11.14 -8.03 2.25
CA PRO A 215 9.69 -7.95 2.12
C PRO A 215 9.07 -8.84 1.03
N VAL A 216 9.68 -8.91 -0.16
CA VAL A 216 9.18 -9.79 -1.24
C VAL A 216 9.32 -11.26 -0.87
N GLU A 217 10.47 -11.64 -0.29
CA GLU A 217 10.70 -12.99 0.24
C GLU A 217 9.65 -13.36 1.31
N TYR A 218 9.34 -12.43 2.21
CA TYR A 218 8.28 -12.59 3.19
C TYR A 218 6.90 -12.74 2.54
N ALA A 219 6.55 -11.87 1.58
CA ALA A 219 5.28 -11.92 0.86
C ALA A 219 5.04 -13.29 0.24
N LEU A 220 6.04 -13.82 -0.47
CA LEU A 220 6.02 -15.15 -1.09
C LEU A 220 5.80 -16.24 -0.04
N SER A 221 6.56 -16.20 1.07
CA SER A 221 6.44 -17.19 2.16
C SER A 221 5.07 -17.21 2.84
N ARG A 222 4.32 -16.10 2.74
CA ARG A 222 3.00 -15.92 3.34
C ARG A 222 1.85 -16.02 2.35
N GLY A 223 2.14 -16.24 1.06
CA GLY A 223 1.14 -16.27 -0.01
C GLY A 223 0.46 -14.92 -0.25
N LEU A 224 1.13 -13.81 0.06
CA LEU A 224 0.64 -12.46 -0.23
C LEU A 224 0.85 -12.16 -1.72
N ARG A 225 -0.18 -11.62 -2.36
CA ARG A 225 -0.25 -11.46 -3.82
C ARG A 225 0.50 -10.23 -4.33
N SER A 226 0.73 -9.26 -3.46
CA SER A 226 1.36 -8.00 -3.88
C SER A 226 2.09 -7.27 -2.77
N PHE A 227 2.98 -6.38 -3.16
CA PHE A 227 3.76 -5.53 -2.25
C PHE A 227 3.92 -4.14 -2.86
N ASP A 228 3.39 -3.14 -2.16
CA ASP A 228 3.61 -1.72 -2.42
C ASP A 228 4.88 -1.27 -1.66
N PRO A 229 5.98 -0.92 -2.35
CA PRO A 229 7.24 -0.51 -1.72
C PRO A 229 7.25 0.98 -1.30
N GLY A 230 6.11 1.65 -1.31
CA GLY A 230 5.94 3.07 -1.06
C GLY A 230 6.40 3.94 -2.23
N MET A 231 6.52 5.25 -1.97
CA MET A 231 7.05 6.24 -2.92
C MET A 231 8.58 6.17 -3.01
N GLY A 232 9.18 6.54 -4.15
CA GLY A 232 10.63 6.54 -4.32
C GLY A 232 11.09 6.48 -5.77
N GLY A 233 12.41 6.43 -5.97
CA GLY A 233 13.04 6.60 -7.28
C GLY A 233 13.06 5.38 -8.19
N GLU A 234 13.66 5.60 -9.36
CA GLU A 234 13.71 4.72 -10.54
C GLU A 234 14.29 3.33 -10.25
N HIS A 235 15.12 3.20 -9.22
CA HIS A 235 15.82 1.95 -8.86
C HIS A 235 14.88 0.80 -8.46
N LYS A 236 13.60 1.09 -8.22
CA LYS A 236 12.54 0.10 -7.93
C LYS A 236 12.22 -0.78 -9.14
N ALA A 237 12.19 -0.20 -10.35
CA ALA A 237 11.91 -0.94 -11.57
C ALA A 237 12.89 -2.12 -11.74
N ARG A 238 14.19 -1.82 -11.64
CA ARG A 238 15.30 -2.78 -11.69
C ARG A 238 15.24 -3.91 -10.65
N ARG A 239 14.39 -3.76 -9.63
CA ARG A 239 14.20 -4.72 -8.54
C ARG A 239 12.87 -5.47 -8.64
N GLY A 240 12.19 -5.37 -9.77
CA GLY A 240 10.97 -6.13 -10.06
C GLY A 240 9.68 -5.42 -9.66
N PHE A 241 9.72 -4.13 -9.29
CA PHE A 241 8.51 -3.36 -9.02
C PHE A 241 8.03 -2.68 -10.29
N ARG A 242 6.85 -3.07 -10.76
CA ARG A 242 6.20 -2.41 -11.90
C ARG A 242 5.73 -1.02 -11.47
N SER A 243 6.06 -0.03 -12.29
CA SER A 243 5.51 1.31 -12.16
C SER A 243 4.11 1.34 -12.79
N TYR A 244 3.16 1.96 -12.13
CA TYR A 244 1.80 2.14 -12.61
C TYR A 244 1.24 3.47 -12.10
N THR A 245 0.07 3.88 -12.57
CA THR A 245 -0.63 5.04 -12.04
C THR A 245 -1.85 4.64 -11.23
N THR A 246 -2.05 5.33 -10.11
CA THR A 246 -3.26 5.24 -9.29
C THR A 246 -3.98 6.59 -9.32
N PRO A 247 -5.30 6.62 -9.49
CA PRO A 247 -6.03 7.88 -9.47
C PRO A 247 -6.27 8.37 -8.04
N SER A 248 -6.46 9.67 -7.90
CA SER A 248 -7.25 10.31 -6.86
C SER A 248 -8.27 11.22 -7.52
N PHE A 249 -9.35 11.53 -6.80
CA PHE A 249 -10.40 12.41 -7.30
C PHE A 249 -10.61 13.57 -6.35
N HIS A 250 -10.72 14.76 -6.91
CA HIS A 250 -10.76 16.00 -6.16
C HIS A 250 -12.02 16.79 -6.53
N ARG A 251 -12.76 17.19 -5.49
CA ARG A 251 -13.98 17.99 -5.60
C ARG A 251 -13.81 19.30 -4.84
N PRO A 252 -13.11 20.29 -5.41
CA PRO A 252 -13.07 21.63 -4.82
C PRO A 252 -14.43 22.32 -4.97
N PHE A 253 -14.89 23.02 -3.93
CA PHE A 253 -16.16 23.75 -3.97
C PHE A 253 -16.02 25.16 -4.52
N ALA A 254 -14.84 25.77 -4.38
CA ALA A 254 -14.54 27.09 -4.93
C ALA A 254 -14.30 26.99 -6.44
N ARG A 255 -15.08 27.74 -7.24
CA ARG A 255 -14.98 27.75 -8.70
C ARG A 255 -13.57 28.09 -9.24
N PRO A 256 -12.81 29.05 -8.68
CA PRO A 256 -11.45 29.32 -9.15
C PRO A 256 -10.52 28.12 -8.98
N VAL A 257 -10.63 27.38 -7.87
CA VAL A 257 -9.82 26.18 -7.60
C VAL A 257 -10.23 25.04 -8.52
N ALA A 258 -11.52 24.81 -8.71
CA ALA A 258 -12.03 23.82 -9.67
C ALA A 258 -11.46 24.05 -11.08
N ARG A 259 -11.59 25.29 -11.59
CA ARG A 259 -11.05 25.67 -12.90
C ARG A 259 -9.54 25.49 -13.02
N PHE A 260 -8.81 25.79 -11.95
CA PHE A 260 -7.36 25.58 -11.93
C PHE A 260 -7.02 24.10 -12.05
N LEU A 261 -7.61 23.25 -11.20
CA LEU A 261 -7.38 21.81 -11.22
C LEU A 261 -7.79 21.17 -12.55
N ASP A 262 -8.97 21.51 -13.07
CA ASP A 262 -9.45 21.02 -14.38
C ASP A 262 -8.51 21.40 -15.53
N GLY A 263 -7.82 22.55 -15.41
CA GLY A 263 -6.90 23.04 -16.42
C GLY A 263 -5.51 22.40 -16.40
N ILE A 264 -5.07 21.84 -15.26
CA ILE A 264 -3.69 21.33 -15.11
C ILE A 264 -3.60 19.82 -14.90
N LEU A 265 -4.54 19.22 -14.17
CA LEU A 265 -4.44 17.83 -13.73
C LEU A 265 -4.50 16.82 -14.88
N PRO A 266 -5.29 17.03 -15.96
CA PRO A 266 -5.26 16.13 -17.10
C PRO A 266 -3.89 16.03 -17.77
N ASP A 267 -3.15 17.14 -17.83
CA ASP A 267 -1.84 17.20 -18.49
C ASP A 267 -0.78 16.56 -17.60
N LEU A 268 -0.73 16.94 -16.32
CA LEU A 268 0.13 16.28 -15.32
C LEU A 268 -0.15 14.78 -15.24
N GLY A 269 -1.41 14.37 -15.30
CA GLY A 269 -1.79 12.96 -15.30
C GLY A 269 -1.23 12.19 -16.51
N ARG A 270 -1.15 12.81 -17.69
CA ARG A 270 -0.53 12.19 -18.88
C ARG A 270 0.99 12.10 -18.74
N GLU A 271 1.62 13.12 -18.16
CA GLU A 271 3.06 13.11 -17.88
C GLU A 271 3.44 12.00 -16.89
N GLU A 272 2.69 11.86 -15.80
CA GLU A 272 2.85 10.79 -14.80
C GLU A 272 2.68 9.40 -15.44
N GLU A 273 1.69 9.21 -16.32
CA GLU A 273 1.51 7.96 -17.05
C GLU A 273 2.68 7.64 -17.98
N ALA A 274 3.18 8.64 -18.71
CA ALA A 274 4.32 8.47 -19.59
C ALA A 274 5.60 8.13 -18.79
N ALA A 275 5.82 8.81 -17.66
CA ALA A 275 6.94 8.53 -16.76
C ALA A 275 6.85 7.12 -16.17
N ALA A 276 5.66 6.70 -15.72
CA ALA A 276 5.43 5.35 -15.21
C ALA A 276 5.70 4.29 -16.29
N ALA A 277 5.21 4.50 -17.51
CA ALA A 277 5.45 3.60 -18.64
C ALA A 277 6.94 3.51 -19.01
N ALA A 278 7.66 4.63 -19.03
CA ALA A 278 9.09 4.67 -19.35
C ALA A 278 9.92 3.85 -18.34
N LEU A 279 9.62 3.97 -17.05
CA LEU A 279 10.31 3.22 -16.00
C LEU A 279 10.13 1.70 -16.11
N ASN A 280 9.03 1.24 -16.72
CA ASN A 280 8.83 -0.18 -16.93
C ASN A 280 9.76 -0.78 -17.99
N GLY A 281 10.46 0.03 -18.80
CA GLY A 281 11.53 -0.43 -19.69
C GLY A 281 12.75 -0.99 -18.92
N ASP A 282 12.92 -0.59 -17.67
CA ASP A 282 14.01 -1.02 -16.79
C ASP A 282 13.66 -2.27 -15.95
N LEU A 283 12.47 -2.86 -16.17
CA LEU A 283 12.06 -4.07 -15.47
C LEU A 283 13.03 -5.22 -15.75
N PRO A 284 13.38 -6.02 -14.73
CA PRO A 284 14.37 -7.07 -14.87
C PRO A 284 13.79 -8.34 -15.50
N TYR A 285 12.47 -8.43 -15.66
CA TYR A 285 11.77 -9.62 -16.12
C TYR A 285 12.17 -10.00 -17.56
N LYS A 286 12.29 -11.30 -17.83
CA LYS A 286 12.44 -11.79 -19.20
C LYS A 286 11.15 -11.47 -19.96
N GLY A 287 11.30 -10.89 -21.15
CA GLY A 287 10.20 -10.80 -22.12
C GLY A 287 9.81 -12.16 -22.67
#